data_AF-A0A849S3A9-F1
#
_entry.id   AF-A0A849S3A9-F1
#
_cell.length_a   1.000
_cell.length_b   1.000
_cell.length_c   1.000
_cell.angle_alpha   90.00
_cell.angle_beta   90.00
_cell.angle_gamma   90.00
#
_symmetry.space_group_name_H-M   'P 1'
#
loop_
_entity.id
_entity.type
_entity.pdbx_description
1 polymer ?
#
loop_
_entity_poly.entity_id
_entity_poly.type
_entity_poly.pdbx_seq_one_letter_code
_entity_poly.pdbx_strand_id
1 'polypeptide(L)'
;MAQGSRGNYYQRLGWTGLFIVATLVSVLGCSLMPSLEEQERMVQNNKLALNQLTPQAFVKAWGIPAYQHAGFMQFFGMKDDELIPRSRLAMGEPPRGWEVRIEAGDALFLAYPDRGWLVVFFEERLVYREALTAAQLHELGHSWQHEEKFRSRFEVPAAR
;
A
#
# COMPACT_ATOMS: atom_id res chain seq x y z
N MET A 1 -15.64 46.71 58.57
CA MET A 1 -14.71 45.66 59.05
C MET A 1 -14.96 44.44 58.17
N ALA A 2 -14.10 44.18 57.16
CA ALA A 2 -13.09 43.10 57.12
C ALA A 2 -13.69 41.72 57.46
N GLN A 3 -13.60 40.63 56.68
CA GLN A 3 -12.42 39.93 56.13
C GLN A 3 -13.00 38.66 55.45
N GLY A 4 -12.78 38.31 54.18
CA GLY A 4 -11.56 37.75 53.62
C GLY A 4 -11.38 36.25 53.96
N SER A 5 -11.77 35.33 53.06
CA SER A 5 -11.06 34.04 52.90
C SER A 5 -11.19 33.51 51.47
N ARG A 6 -10.06 33.50 50.77
CA ARG A 6 -9.83 32.92 49.45
C ARG A 6 -9.46 31.44 49.60
N GLY A 7 -9.87 30.62 48.64
CA GLY A 7 -9.10 29.43 48.27
C GLY A 7 -9.95 28.19 48.06
N ASN A 8 -10.13 27.81 46.79
CA ASN A 8 -9.98 26.43 46.28
C ASN A 8 -10.50 26.31 44.83
N TYR A 9 -9.98 27.14 43.91
CA TYR A 9 -10.29 27.03 42.48
C TYR A 9 -9.20 26.29 41.68
N TYR A 10 -8.04 26.00 42.28
CA TYR A 10 -6.90 25.41 41.55
C TYR A 10 -6.88 23.87 41.54
N GLN A 11 -7.71 23.19 42.34
CA GLN A 11 -7.65 21.73 42.47
C GLN A 11 -8.60 20.99 41.52
N ARG A 12 -9.51 21.70 40.83
CA ARG A 12 -10.49 21.12 39.90
C ARG A 12 -10.12 21.26 38.42
N LEU A 13 -9.02 21.95 38.10
CA LEU A 13 -8.57 22.22 36.72
C LEU A 13 -7.49 21.23 36.21
N GLY A 14 -6.95 20.36 37.07
CA GLY A 14 -5.87 19.46 36.69
C GLY A 14 -6.30 18.18 35.97
N TRP A 15 -7.57 17.75 36.12
CA TRP A 15 -8.05 16.48 35.58
C TRP A 15 -8.84 16.62 34.28
N THR A 16 -9.55 17.72 34.06
CA THR A 16 -10.30 17.97 32.83
C THR A 16 -9.41 18.32 31.64
N GLY A 17 -8.23 18.90 31.87
CA GLY A 17 -7.25 19.18 30.81
C GLY A 17 -6.60 17.92 30.23
N LEU A 18 -6.42 16.87 31.04
CA LEU A 18 -5.73 15.65 30.62
C LEU A 18 -6.56 14.82 29.62
N PHE A 19 -7.89 14.82 29.77
CA PHE A 19 -8.79 14.08 28.87
C PHE A 19 -8.98 14.76 27.51
N ILE A 20 -8.90 16.10 27.44
CA ILE A 20 -9.03 16.83 26.17
C ILE A 20 -7.77 16.68 25.31
N VAL A 21 -6.59 16.58 25.94
CA VAL A 21 -5.34 16.33 25.21
C VAL A 21 -5.25 14.87 24.74
N ALA A 22 -5.75 13.90 25.53
CA ALA A 22 -5.72 12.48 25.16
C ALA A 22 -6.64 12.15 23.97
N THR A 23 -7.81 12.78 23.85
CA THR A 23 -8.72 12.53 22.72
C THR A 23 -8.29 13.20 21.41
N LEU A 24 -7.59 14.33 21.47
CA LEU A 24 -7.08 14.98 20.25
C LEU A 24 -5.90 14.21 19.61
N VAL A 25 -5.12 13.46 20.41
CA VAL A 25 -3.98 12.68 19.92
C VAL A 25 -4.42 11.37 19.24
N SER A 26 -5.57 10.80 19.62
CA SER A 26 -6.06 9.53 19.03
C SER A 26 -6.60 9.66 17.60
N VAL A 27 -6.89 10.86 17.10
CA VAL A 27 -7.45 11.05 15.74
C VAL A 27 -6.36 11.23 14.67
N LEU A 28 -5.09 11.35 15.06
CA LEU A 28 -3.97 11.52 14.11
C LEU A 28 -3.43 10.19 13.55
N GLY A 29 -3.98 9.05 13.98
CA GLY A 29 -3.57 7.72 13.53
C GLY A 29 -4.31 7.19 12.30
N CYS A 30 -5.31 7.91 11.78
CA CYS A 30 -5.87 7.58 10.47
C CYS A 30 -4.87 8.02 9.41
N SER A 31 -4.18 7.07 8.79
CA SER A 31 -3.38 7.27 7.59
C SER A 31 -4.27 7.90 6.51
N LEU A 32 -4.29 9.24 6.48
CA LEU A 32 -5.06 10.00 5.52
C LEU A 32 -4.39 9.77 4.17
N MET A 33 -5.11 9.12 3.25
CA MET A 33 -4.63 8.97 1.87
C MET A 33 -4.30 10.37 1.33
N PRO A 34 -3.06 10.64 0.89
CA PRO A 34 -2.71 11.95 0.32
C PRO A 34 -3.59 12.28 -0.88
N SER A 35 -3.73 13.56 -1.21
CA SER A 35 -4.46 13.96 -2.41
C SER A 35 -3.75 13.44 -3.67
N LEU A 36 -4.48 13.24 -4.77
CA LEU A 36 -3.90 12.68 -6.00
C LEU A 36 -2.72 13.52 -6.54
N GLU A 37 -2.79 14.84 -6.41
CA GLU A 37 -1.69 15.74 -6.81
C GLU A 37 -0.44 15.55 -5.94
N GLU A 38 -0.62 15.33 -4.64
CA GLU A 38 0.49 15.00 -3.73
C GLU A 38 1.07 13.63 -4.05
N GLN A 39 0.23 12.63 -4.30
CA GLN A 39 0.66 11.30 -4.72
C GLN A 39 1.48 11.38 -6.02
N GLU A 40 1.03 12.14 -7.01
CA GLU A 40 1.74 12.35 -8.27
C GLU A 40 3.13 12.95 -8.01
N ARG A 41 3.21 14.02 -7.19
CA ARG A 41 4.50 14.62 -6.79
C ARG A 41 5.38 13.63 -6.05
N MET A 42 4.83 12.79 -5.19
CA MET A 42 5.58 11.75 -4.49
C MET A 42 6.20 10.77 -5.49
N VAL A 43 5.41 10.26 -6.44
CA VAL A 43 5.86 9.33 -7.48
C VAL A 43 6.89 9.99 -8.42
N GLN A 44 6.68 11.24 -8.84
CA GLN A 44 7.66 12.01 -9.63
C GLN A 44 9.01 12.12 -8.91
N ASN A 45 9.00 12.25 -7.58
CA ASN A 45 10.19 12.30 -6.74
C ASN A 45 10.70 10.93 -6.29
N ASN A 46 10.22 9.82 -6.87
CA ASN A 46 10.54 8.43 -6.49
C ASN A 46 10.26 8.11 -5.00
N LYS A 47 9.36 8.84 -4.35
CA LYS A 47 8.89 8.56 -2.98
C LYS A 47 7.74 7.56 -3.01
N LEU A 48 8.08 6.29 -3.14
CA LEU A 48 7.11 5.19 -3.30
C LEU A 48 6.59 4.68 -1.94
N ALA A 49 5.83 5.53 -1.23
CA ALA A 49 5.28 5.18 0.08
C ALA A 49 4.15 4.13 -0.04
N LEU A 50 4.28 3.03 0.72
CA LEU A 50 3.25 1.99 0.79
C LEU A 50 1.95 2.56 1.39
N ASN A 51 0.81 1.99 0.98
CA ASN A 51 -0.53 2.30 1.44
C ASN A 51 -1.00 3.75 1.25
N GLN A 52 -0.21 4.58 0.54
CA GLN A 52 -0.48 6.01 0.33
C GLN A 52 -0.57 6.40 -1.15
N LEU A 53 -0.24 5.48 -2.06
CA LEU A 53 -0.19 5.74 -3.50
C LEU A 53 -1.16 4.84 -4.26
N THR A 54 -1.88 5.45 -5.21
CA THR A 54 -2.83 4.77 -6.10
C THR A 54 -2.22 4.49 -7.48
N PRO A 55 -2.75 3.52 -8.25
CA PRO A 55 -2.32 3.29 -9.63
C PRO A 55 -2.40 4.55 -10.50
N GLN A 56 -3.44 5.37 -10.31
CA GLN A 56 -3.64 6.59 -11.07
C GLN A 56 -2.50 7.60 -10.87
N ALA A 57 -1.94 7.69 -9.67
CA ALA A 57 -0.80 8.57 -9.39
C ALA A 57 0.44 8.18 -10.22
N PHE A 58 0.69 6.87 -10.41
CA PHE A 58 1.77 6.38 -11.26
C PHE A 58 1.54 6.67 -12.73
N VAL A 59 0.32 6.44 -13.22
CA VAL A 59 -0.04 6.74 -14.61
C VAL A 59 0.12 8.23 -14.91
N LYS A 60 -0.28 9.12 -13.98
CA LYS A 60 -0.07 10.57 -14.14
C LYS A 60 1.40 10.97 -14.07
N ALA A 61 2.15 10.45 -13.10
CA ALA A 61 3.53 10.85 -12.86
C ALA A 61 4.51 10.31 -13.90
N TRP A 62 4.34 9.06 -14.32
CA TRP A 62 5.30 8.33 -15.16
C TRP A 62 4.75 7.91 -16.52
N GLY A 63 3.44 8.05 -16.74
CA GLY A 63 2.78 7.60 -17.96
C GLY A 63 2.22 6.18 -17.87
N ILE A 64 1.69 5.70 -19.00
CA ILE A 64 1.16 4.34 -19.13
C ILE A 64 2.33 3.35 -18.96
N PRO A 65 2.20 2.31 -18.11
CA PRO A 65 3.26 1.32 -17.94
C PRO A 65 3.49 0.51 -19.21
N ALA A 66 4.71 0.03 -19.41
CA ALA A 66 5.05 -0.82 -20.55
C ALA A 66 4.31 -2.17 -20.48
N TYR A 67 4.13 -2.68 -19.25
CA TYR A 67 3.37 -3.91 -19.00
C TYR A 67 2.47 -3.73 -17.80
N GLN A 68 1.27 -4.31 -17.90
CA GLN A 68 0.30 -4.39 -16.81
C GLN A 68 -0.20 -5.83 -16.71
N HIS A 69 -0.52 -6.26 -15.49
CA HIS A 69 -1.16 -7.55 -15.25
C HIS A 69 -2.13 -7.42 -14.08
N ALA A 70 -3.33 -7.97 -14.26
CA ALA A 70 -4.35 -8.01 -13.21
C ALA A 70 -4.83 -9.44 -12.97
N GLY A 71 -5.04 -9.78 -11.71
CA GLY A 71 -5.55 -11.10 -11.34
C GLY A 71 -5.60 -11.32 -9.83
N PHE A 72 -6.32 -12.36 -9.44
CA PHE A 72 -6.41 -12.80 -8.06
C PHE A 72 -5.03 -13.26 -7.56
N MET A 73 -4.59 -12.71 -6.43
CA MET A 73 -3.27 -12.96 -5.87
C MET A 73 -3.36 -13.18 -4.36
N GLN A 74 -2.47 -14.04 -3.85
CA GLN A 74 -2.22 -14.16 -2.41
C GLN A 74 -1.02 -13.30 -2.03
N PHE A 75 -1.10 -12.65 -0.88
CA PHE A 75 -0.09 -11.78 -0.34
C PHE A 75 0.32 -12.21 1.07
N PHE A 76 1.60 -12.02 1.38
CA PHE A 76 2.18 -12.31 2.69
C PHE A 76 2.53 -11.00 3.37
N GLY A 77 1.91 -10.74 4.53
CA GLY A 77 2.10 -9.50 5.27
C GLY A 77 3.41 -9.47 6.06
N MET A 78 4.17 -8.41 5.85
CA MET A 78 5.44 -8.15 6.52
C MET A 78 5.26 -7.16 7.68
N LYS A 79 6.31 -7.02 8.50
CA LYS A 79 6.31 -6.14 9.69
C LYS A 79 6.16 -4.65 9.39
N ASP A 80 6.48 -4.25 8.17
CA ASP A 80 6.51 -2.87 7.69
C ASP A 80 5.30 -2.53 6.80
N ASP A 81 4.21 -3.30 6.95
CA ASP A 81 2.98 -3.21 6.16
C ASP A 81 3.16 -3.50 4.66
N GLU A 82 4.33 -4.02 4.25
CA GLU A 82 4.54 -4.55 2.91
C GLU A 82 3.77 -5.86 2.73
N LEU A 83 3.06 -5.98 1.61
CA LEU A 83 2.36 -7.20 1.23
C LEU A 83 3.08 -7.83 0.05
N ILE A 84 3.91 -8.84 0.30
CA ILE A 84 4.68 -9.50 -0.76
C ILE A 84 3.75 -10.44 -1.54
N PRO A 85 3.57 -10.25 -2.87
CA PRO A 85 2.76 -11.16 -3.67
C PRO A 85 3.41 -12.54 -3.78
N ARG A 86 2.60 -13.60 -3.74
CA ARG A 86 3.05 -15.00 -3.81
C ARG A 86 3.95 -15.28 -5.00
N SER A 87 3.71 -14.63 -6.13
CA SER A 87 4.49 -14.78 -7.38
C SER A 87 5.94 -14.32 -7.26
N ARG A 88 6.28 -13.51 -6.24
CA ARG A 88 7.64 -13.02 -5.99
C ARG A 88 8.41 -13.83 -4.95
N LEU A 89 7.76 -14.81 -4.31
CA LEU A 89 8.40 -15.68 -3.32
C LEU A 89 8.98 -16.94 -3.95
N ALA A 90 10.21 -17.27 -3.56
CA ALA A 90 10.82 -18.55 -3.87
C ALA A 90 9.94 -19.70 -3.33
N MET A 91 9.84 -20.78 -4.10
CA MET A 91 9.01 -21.92 -3.73
C MET A 91 9.65 -22.69 -2.57
N GLY A 92 8.89 -22.95 -1.50
CA GLY A 92 9.29 -23.83 -0.41
C GLY A 92 9.92 -23.14 0.81
N GLU A 93 10.16 -21.83 0.77
CA GLU A 93 10.66 -21.08 1.93
C GLU A 93 9.64 -20.03 2.40
N PRO A 94 9.34 -19.94 3.72
CA PRO A 94 8.54 -18.85 4.24
C PRO A 94 9.32 -17.52 4.13
N PRO A 95 8.65 -16.40 3.80
CA PRO A 95 9.32 -15.10 3.73
C PRO A 95 9.96 -14.75 5.07
N ARG A 96 11.21 -14.26 5.04
CA ARG A 96 11.91 -13.84 6.27
C ARG A 96 11.24 -12.61 6.84
N GLY A 97 10.78 -12.68 8.10
CA GLY A 97 10.09 -11.57 8.75
C GLY A 97 8.59 -11.50 8.47
N TRP A 98 8.01 -12.51 7.82
CA TRP A 98 6.57 -12.69 7.67
C TRP A 98 5.89 -12.74 9.04
N GLU A 99 4.89 -11.90 9.24
CA GLU A 99 3.93 -12.04 10.33
C GLU A 99 2.77 -12.88 9.83
N VAL A 100 2.12 -13.71 10.66
CA VAL A 100 1.08 -14.70 10.24
C VAL A 100 -0.21 -14.01 9.75
N ARG A 101 -0.09 -13.23 8.67
CA ARG A 101 -1.10 -12.47 7.95
C ARG A 101 -0.97 -12.86 6.49
N ILE A 102 -2.05 -13.41 5.96
CA ILE A 102 -2.20 -13.73 4.54
C ILE A 102 -3.42 -12.97 4.09
N GLU A 103 -3.25 -12.17 3.05
CA GLU A 103 -4.33 -11.43 2.39
C GLU A 103 -4.48 -11.97 0.98
N ALA A 104 -5.69 -11.91 0.42
CA ALA A 104 -5.93 -12.40 -0.93
C ALA A 104 -7.05 -11.60 -1.60
N GLY A 105 -6.88 -11.33 -2.89
CA GLY A 105 -7.86 -10.62 -3.69
C GLY A 105 -7.25 -10.11 -4.98
N ASP A 106 -7.95 -9.19 -5.62
CA ASP A 106 -7.53 -8.65 -6.91
C ASP A 106 -6.30 -7.76 -6.78
N ALA A 107 -5.28 -8.09 -7.55
CA ALA A 107 -4.03 -7.38 -7.60
C ALA A 107 -3.82 -6.74 -8.97
N LEU A 108 -3.18 -5.57 -8.98
CA LEU A 108 -2.71 -4.91 -10.18
C LEU A 108 -1.19 -4.77 -10.12
N PHE A 109 -0.51 -5.28 -11.14
CA PHE A 109 0.94 -5.16 -11.32
C PHE A 109 1.20 -4.18 -12.45
N LEU A 110 2.07 -3.19 -12.23
CA LEU A 110 2.56 -2.28 -13.26
C LEU A 110 4.08 -2.36 -13.32
N ALA A 111 4.62 -2.60 -14.51
CA ALA A 111 6.06 -2.62 -14.76
C ALA A 111 6.49 -1.40 -15.59
N TYR A 112 7.48 -0.67 -15.07
CA TYR A 112 8.09 0.49 -15.71
C TYR A 112 9.59 0.24 -15.97
N PRO A 113 9.97 -0.44 -17.07
CA PRO A 113 11.37 -0.72 -17.40
C PRO A 113 12.26 0.52 -17.42
N ASP A 114 11.78 1.62 -18.00
CA ASP A 114 12.50 2.89 -18.08
C ASP A 114 12.73 3.56 -16.72
N ARG A 115 11.96 3.16 -15.70
CA ARG A 115 12.08 3.63 -14.31
C ARG A 115 12.78 2.61 -13.41
N GLY A 116 12.94 1.36 -13.86
CA GLY A 116 13.51 0.27 -13.07
C GLY A 116 12.62 -0.20 -11.92
N TRP A 117 11.29 -0.05 -12.04
CA TRP A 117 10.35 -0.39 -10.97
C TRP A 117 9.25 -1.35 -11.41
N LEU A 118 9.02 -2.37 -10.58
CA LEU A 118 7.77 -3.09 -10.47
C LEU A 118 7.00 -2.52 -9.28
N VAL A 119 5.73 -2.16 -9.49
CA VAL A 119 4.84 -1.71 -8.42
C VAL A 119 3.55 -2.53 -8.44
N VAL A 120 3.08 -2.90 -7.25
CA VAL A 120 1.97 -3.83 -7.08
C VAL A 120 0.95 -3.23 -6.13
N PHE A 121 -0.31 -3.29 -6.54
CA PHE A 121 -1.43 -2.72 -5.84
C PHE A 121 -2.39 -3.80 -5.40
N PHE A 122 -2.94 -3.61 -4.20
CA PHE A 122 -4.02 -4.39 -3.61
C PHE A 122 -5.02 -3.41 -3.04
N GLU A 123 -6.32 -3.61 -3.30
CA GLU A 123 -7.39 -2.66 -2.95
C GLU A 123 -7.08 -1.21 -3.35
N GLU A 124 -6.56 -1.02 -4.58
CA GLU A 124 -6.16 0.28 -5.16
C GLU A 124 -5.02 1.02 -4.43
N ARG A 125 -4.30 0.35 -3.52
CA ARG A 125 -3.18 0.94 -2.77
C ARG A 125 -1.89 0.23 -3.10
N LEU A 126 -0.79 0.99 -3.19
CA LEU A 126 0.54 0.43 -3.37
C LEU A 126 0.91 -0.40 -2.14
N VAL A 127 1.09 -1.71 -2.31
CA VAL A 127 1.42 -2.61 -1.20
C VAL A 127 2.77 -3.29 -1.34
N TYR A 128 3.36 -3.27 -2.54
CA TYR A 128 4.70 -3.81 -2.79
C TYR A 128 5.38 -3.07 -3.92
N ARG A 129 6.70 -2.92 -3.81
CA ARG A 129 7.55 -2.27 -4.82
C ARG A 129 8.91 -2.94 -4.89
N GLU A 130 9.39 -3.18 -6.09
CA GLU A 130 10.65 -3.86 -6.31
C GLU A 130 11.47 -3.15 -7.37
N ALA A 131 12.71 -2.82 -7.01
CA ALA A 131 13.68 -2.29 -7.96
C ALA A 131 14.24 -3.46 -8.77
N LEU A 132 14.08 -3.40 -10.09
CA LEU A 132 14.51 -4.45 -11.01
C LEU A 132 15.23 -3.81 -12.20
N THR A 133 16.12 -4.58 -12.82
CA THR A 133 16.73 -4.14 -14.09
C THR A 133 15.68 -4.08 -15.19
N ALA A 134 15.89 -3.22 -16.19
CA ALA A 134 15.00 -3.12 -17.34
C ALA A 134 14.80 -4.49 -18.03
N ALA A 135 15.87 -5.28 -18.15
CA ALA A 135 15.82 -6.64 -18.72
C ALA A 135 14.88 -7.56 -17.92
N GLN A 136 15.01 -7.59 -16.59
CA GLN A 136 14.12 -8.38 -15.74
C GLN A 136 12.66 -7.94 -15.83
N LEU A 137 12.40 -6.64 -15.97
CA LEU A 137 11.03 -6.10 -16.11
C LEU A 137 10.42 -6.46 -17.47
N HIS A 138 11.21 -6.44 -18.55
CA HIS A 138 10.77 -6.91 -19.86
C HIS A 138 10.46 -8.42 -19.84
N GLU A 139 11.33 -9.24 -19.26
CA GLU A 139 11.10 -10.68 -19.14
C GLU A 139 9.82 -10.99 -18.34
N LEU A 140 9.62 -10.31 -17.22
CA LEU A 140 8.40 -10.42 -16.41
C LEU A 140 7.15 -10.00 -17.19
N GLY A 141 7.21 -8.88 -17.91
CA GLY A 141 6.10 -8.41 -18.73
C GLY A 141 5.72 -9.39 -19.83
N HIS A 142 6.71 -10.03 -20.46
CA HIS A 142 6.48 -11.07 -21.47
C HIS A 142 5.87 -12.34 -20.89
N SER A 143 6.21 -12.74 -19.66
CA SER A 143 5.60 -13.90 -19.02
C SER A 143 4.11 -13.68 -18.77
N TRP A 144 3.69 -12.48 -18.35
CA TRP A 144 2.26 -12.15 -18.18
C TRP A 144 1.47 -12.24 -19.49
N GLN A 145 2.01 -11.70 -20.58
CA GLN A 145 1.41 -11.82 -21.91
C GLN A 145 1.31 -13.27 -22.38
N HIS A 146 2.23 -14.12 -21.93
CA HIS A 146 2.18 -15.55 -22.19
C HIS A 146 1.03 -16.19 -21.41
N GLU A 147 0.93 -15.96 -20.10
CA GLU A 147 -0.14 -16.49 -19.23
C GLU A 147 -1.55 -16.16 -19.74
N GLU A 148 -1.79 -14.92 -20.17
CA GLU A 148 -3.09 -14.50 -20.72
C GLU A 148 -3.51 -15.33 -21.94
N LYS A 149 -2.55 -15.73 -22.78
CA LYS A 149 -2.82 -16.58 -23.95
C LYS A 149 -3.29 -17.98 -23.54
N PHE A 150 -2.84 -18.51 -22.41
CA PHE A 150 -3.24 -19.85 -21.93
C PHE A 150 -4.50 -19.83 -21.06
N ARG A 151 -4.82 -18.69 -20.40
CA ARG A 151 -6.02 -18.56 -19.56
C ARG A 151 -7.33 -18.78 -20.37
N SER A 152 -7.31 -18.49 -21.67
CA SER A 152 -8.45 -18.63 -22.58
C SER A 152 -8.98 -20.05 -22.85
N ARG A 153 -8.35 -21.12 -22.31
CA ARG A 153 -8.72 -22.51 -22.63
C ARG A 153 -9.37 -23.32 -21.51
N PHE A 154 -9.38 -22.86 -20.27
CA PHE A 154 -9.78 -23.70 -19.13
C PHE A 154 -10.93 -23.16 -18.26
N GLU A 155 -11.37 -21.92 -18.45
CA GLU A 155 -12.48 -21.33 -17.68
C GLU A 155 -13.68 -21.02 -18.58
N VAL A 156 -14.37 -22.06 -19.04
CA VAL A 156 -15.80 -21.95 -19.37
C VAL A 156 -16.54 -22.54 -18.17
N PRO A 157 -17.20 -21.74 -17.33
CA PRO A 157 -18.11 -22.29 -16.34
C PRO A 157 -19.15 -23.09 -17.11
N ALA A 158 -19.27 -24.38 -16.82
CA ALA A 158 -20.43 -25.14 -17.29
C ALA A 158 -21.66 -24.43 -16.75
N ALA A 159 -22.38 -23.74 -17.63
CA ALA A 159 -23.65 -23.11 -17.30
C ALA A 159 -24.57 -24.18 -16.70
N ARG A 160 -25.03 -23.94 -15.48
CA ARG A 160 -26.19 -24.60 -14.90
C ARG A 160 -27.32 -23.60 -14.82
#